data_AF-A0A183EAE7-F1
#
_entry.id   AF-A0A183EAE7-F1
#
_cell.length_a   1.000
_cell.length_b   1.000
_cell.length_c   1.000
_cell.angle_alpha   90.00
_cell.angle_beta   90.00
_cell.angle_gamma   90.00
#
_symmetry.space_group_name_H-M   'P 1'
#
loop_
_entity.id
_entity.type
_entity.pdbx_description
1 polymer ?
#
loop_
_entity_poly.entity_id
_entity_poly.type
_entity_poly.pdbx_seq_one_letter_code
_entity_poly.pdbx_strand_id
1 'polypeptide(L)'
;MPSVYNFKKITVVPSAAELKEIVLSKTQRKTPTVIHRHFAISRIRAFYSRKIKFLQQVLHDKLTQIIEEFPKMEEVHPFYADLMNILYDKDHYKIALGQMNTARHLIDGIAREYVRLMKYGDSLYRCKMLKRAALGRMVKLLRRQKSSFDYLEQVRQHLSRLPTIDPNTRTLILCGFPNVGKSSLMNLLTRADVEVQPYAFTTKALYVGHLDYKYLRWQVIDTPGILDQPLEERNTIEMQAITALAHLRAAVLFIIDISEMCDHTIEEQVALFESISPLFVNKPVLVGLNKIDITGRQELKPEQVKCLAKLEERSVPVFELSTVTQQGVTDFKNTACDNLLSQRVESKLQSRKLDGPDSVLNRIFVAYPTPRDDKVRAPYIPEAVLKKRILSASNPNIERSAGMRKLERQIELEMQDEYILDLKKHYLLKNEEEKYDIIPEIWEGHNIADFVASNIKEELEAIKAEEDARVKAG
;
A
#
# COMPACT_ATOMS: atom_id res chain seq x y z
N MET A 1 2.82 12.89 2.34
CA MET A 1 2.36 11.79 1.44
C MET A 1 0.85 11.92 1.32
N PRO A 2 0.25 11.93 0.12
CA PRO A 2 -1.21 11.91 0.00
C PRO A 2 -1.71 10.66 0.72
N SER A 3 -2.70 10.84 1.59
CA SER A 3 -3.25 9.77 2.42
C SER A 3 -3.84 8.68 1.52
N VAL A 4 -3.10 7.60 1.30
CA VAL A 4 -3.68 6.36 0.82
C VAL A 4 -4.70 5.95 1.88
N TYR A 5 -5.99 6.04 1.55
CA TYR A 5 -7.06 5.70 2.47
C TYR A 5 -6.89 4.23 2.88
N ASN A 6 -6.55 4.01 4.15
CA ASN A 6 -6.35 2.68 4.69
C ASN A 6 -7.54 2.28 5.55
N PHE A 7 -8.54 1.69 4.91
CA PHE A 7 -9.77 1.23 5.54
C PHE A 7 -9.59 0.02 6.46
N LYS A 8 -8.40 -0.60 6.49
CA LYS A 8 -8.09 -1.73 7.38
C LYS A 8 -7.76 -1.31 8.80
N LYS A 9 -7.56 -0.01 9.06
CA LYS A 9 -7.23 0.51 10.39
C LYS A 9 -8.44 0.66 11.33
N ILE A 10 -9.66 0.52 10.82
CA ILE A 10 -10.87 0.67 11.62
C ILE A 10 -11.01 -0.50 12.58
N THR A 11 -11.14 -0.20 13.87
CA THR A 11 -11.31 -1.21 14.91
C THR A 11 -12.66 -1.90 14.83
N VAL A 12 -12.70 -3.14 15.31
CA VAL A 12 -13.92 -3.95 15.32
C VAL A 12 -14.99 -3.25 16.15
N VAL A 13 -16.18 -3.09 15.56
CA VAL A 13 -17.34 -2.51 16.21
C VAL A 13 -18.10 -3.66 16.88
N PRO A 14 -18.03 -3.80 18.22
CA PRO A 14 -18.72 -4.89 18.91
C PRO A 14 -20.24 -4.70 18.83
N SER A 15 -20.99 -5.81 18.91
CA SER A 15 -22.44 -5.75 19.04
C SER A 15 -22.85 -5.00 20.32
N ALA A 16 -24.05 -4.42 20.34
CA ALA A 16 -24.53 -3.69 21.52
C ALA A 16 -24.59 -4.58 22.79
N ALA A 17 -24.77 -5.89 22.62
CA ALA A 17 -24.77 -6.87 23.70
C ALA A 17 -23.36 -7.14 24.24
N GLU A 18 -22.39 -7.37 23.35
CA GLU A 18 -20.99 -7.55 23.70
C GLU A 18 -20.41 -6.30 24.34
N LEU A 19 -20.67 -5.12 23.76
CA LEU A 19 -20.18 -3.86 24.30
C LEU A 19 -20.66 -3.64 25.74
N LYS A 20 -21.93 -3.97 26.04
CA LYS A 20 -22.44 -3.95 27.41
C LYS A 20 -21.60 -4.84 28.33
N GLU A 21 -21.31 -6.07 27.94
CA GLU A 21 -20.57 -7.02 28.77
C GLU A 21 -19.12 -6.58 28.98
N ILE A 22 -18.46 -6.15 27.92
CA ILE A 22 -17.08 -5.62 27.95
C ILE A 22 -16.98 -4.46 28.93
N VAL A 23 -17.90 -3.49 28.84
CA VAL A 23 -17.81 -2.23 29.59
C VAL A 23 -18.21 -2.43 31.06
N LEU A 24 -19.20 -3.28 31.35
CA LEU A 24 -19.55 -3.66 32.73
C LEU A 24 -18.44 -4.50 33.40
N SER A 25 -17.87 -5.47 32.68
CA SER A 25 -16.76 -6.30 33.16
C SER A 25 -15.52 -5.44 33.46
N LYS A 26 -15.14 -4.54 32.54
CA LYS A 26 -14.03 -3.60 32.73
C LYS A 26 -14.25 -2.69 33.94
N THR A 27 -15.48 -2.23 34.15
CA THR A 27 -15.85 -1.43 35.33
C THR A 27 -15.71 -2.22 36.62
N GLN A 28 -16.11 -3.49 36.64
CA GLN A 28 -15.98 -4.34 37.82
C GLN A 28 -14.52 -4.66 38.15
N ARG A 29 -13.69 -4.96 37.13
CA ARG A 29 -12.28 -5.34 37.32
C ARG A 29 -11.37 -4.16 37.67
N LYS A 30 -11.59 -2.98 37.07
CA LYS A 30 -10.69 -1.82 37.23
C LYS A 30 -11.09 -0.84 38.34
N THR A 31 -12.24 -1.02 38.99
CA THR A 31 -12.67 -0.16 40.11
C THR A 31 -12.85 -0.98 41.38
N PRO A 32 -12.57 -0.43 42.58
CA PRO A 32 -12.72 -1.17 43.84
C PRO A 32 -14.16 -1.69 44.00
N THR A 33 -14.31 -2.89 44.55
CA THR A 33 -15.61 -3.61 44.62
C THR A 33 -16.24 -3.64 46.00
N VAL A 34 -15.41 -3.66 47.06
CA VAL A 34 -15.86 -3.80 48.44
C VAL A 34 -16.16 -2.44 49.07
N ILE A 35 -17.33 -2.33 49.71
CA ILE A 35 -17.72 -1.18 50.53
C ILE A 35 -18.63 -1.61 51.68
N HIS A 36 -18.40 -1.06 52.88
CA HIS A 36 -19.19 -1.38 54.08
C HIS A 36 -20.13 -0.24 54.47
N ARG A 37 -21.20 -0.58 55.21
CA ARG A 37 -22.22 0.38 55.68
C ARG A 37 -21.67 1.42 56.66
N HIS A 38 -20.68 1.06 57.46
CA HIS A 38 -20.09 1.91 58.51
C HIS A 38 -19.11 2.98 58.00
N PHE A 39 -18.82 3.01 56.69
CA PHE A 39 -17.91 4.00 56.14
C PHE A 39 -18.56 5.39 56.07
N ALA A 40 -17.75 6.44 56.17
CA ALA A 40 -18.19 7.82 56.02
C ALA A 40 -18.96 8.02 54.70
N ILE A 41 -20.05 8.78 54.74
CA ILE A 41 -20.94 8.99 53.58
C ILE A 41 -20.19 9.61 52.39
N SER A 42 -19.17 10.45 52.64
CA SER A 42 -18.29 11.01 51.62
C SER A 42 -17.58 9.91 50.81
N ARG A 43 -17.03 8.88 51.50
CA ARG A 43 -16.38 7.72 50.89
C ARG A 43 -17.37 6.88 50.10
N ILE A 44 -18.59 6.69 50.59
CA ILE A 44 -19.66 5.96 49.89
C ILE A 44 -20.08 6.68 48.60
N ARG A 45 -20.30 7.99 48.67
CA ARG A 45 -20.62 8.83 47.49
C ARG A 45 -19.50 8.79 46.46
N ALA A 46 -18.25 8.97 46.89
CA ALA A 46 -17.08 8.93 46.02
C ALA A 46 -16.92 7.56 45.33
N PHE A 47 -17.13 6.46 46.06
CA PHE A 47 -17.06 5.10 45.52
C PHE A 47 -18.04 4.87 44.36
N TYR A 48 -19.31 5.22 44.55
CA TYR A 48 -20.32 5.02 43.50
C TYR A 48 -20.20 6.04 42.36
N SER A 49 -19.86 7.29 42.65
CA SER A 49 -19.56 8.29 41.62
C SER A 49 -18.39 7.87 40.73
N ARG A 50 -17.33 7.27 41.31
CA ARG A 50 -16.21 6.73 40.54
C ARG A 50 -16.65 5.63 39.58
N LYS A 51 -17.56 4.74 39.99
CA LYS A 51 -18.09 3.68 39.10
C LYS A 51 -18.92 4.25 37.94
N ILE A 52 -19.76 5.26 38.19
CA ILE A 52 -20.56 5.90 37.14
C ILE A 52 -19.65 6.64 36.14
N LYS A 53 -18.72 7.46 36.65
CA LYS A 53 -17.75 8.17 35.80
C LYS A 53 -16.86 7.22 35.00
N PHE A 54 -16.41 6.13 35.60
CA PHE A 54 -15.58 5.14 34.91
C PHE A 54 -16.33 4.47 33.76
N LEU A 55 -17.60 4.05 33.97
CA LEU A 55 -18.41 3.49 32.89
C LEU A 55 -18.63 4.52 31.77
N GLN A 56 -18.96 5.76 32.13
CA GLN A 56 -19.15 6.84 31.16
C GLN A 56 -17.89 7.10 30.33
N GLN A 57 -16.73 7.22 30.97
CA GLN A 57 -15.47 7.44 30.25
C GLN A 57 -15.19 6.29 29.25
N VAL A 58 -15.32 5.04 29.68
CA VAL A 58 -15.09 3.89 28.80
C VAL A 58 -16.05 3.87 27.61
N LEU A 59 -17.32 4.21 27.81
CA LEU A 59 -18.31 4.32 26.73
C LEU A 59 -18.03 5.50 25.81
N HIS A 60 -17.66 6.65 26.37
CA HIS A 60 -17.30 7.84 25.62
C HIS A 60 -16.09 7.58 24.73
N ASP A 61 -15.02 6.99 25.28
CA ASP A 61 -13.80 6.66 24.54
C ASP A 61 -14.11 5.68 23.41
N LYS A 62 -14.90 4.63 23.68
CA LYS A 62 -15.25 3.64 22.66
C LYS A 62 -16.12 4.18 21.54
N LEU A 63 -17.12 5.01 21.86
CA LEU A 63 -17.96 5.65 20.84
C LEU A 63 -17.18 6.68 20.04
N THR A 64 -16.31 7.45 20.68
CA THR A 64 -15.43 8.42 20.01
C THR A 64 -14.48 7.73 19.06
N GLN A 65 -13.85 6.63 19.51
CA GLN A 65 -13.00 5.79 18.66
C GLN A 65 -13.73 5.33 17.39
N ILE A 66 -14.96 4.84 17.51
CA ILE A 66 -15.77 4.43 16.35
C ILE A 66 -16.05 5.63 15.43
N ILE A 67 -16.46 6.78 15.97
CA ILE A 67 -16.83 7.95 15.15
C ILE A 67 -15.61 8.51 14.38
N GLU A 68 -14.43 8.52 15.00
CA GLU A 68 -13.21 9.09 14.42
C GLU A 68 -12.52 8.16 13.41
N GLU A 69 -12.57 6.84 13.63
CA GLU A 69 -11.93 5.88 12.74
C GLU A 69 -12.70 5.68 11.43
N PHE A 70 -14.02 5.87 11.43
CA PHE A 70 -14.82 5.76 10.22
C PHE A 70 -14.61 6.96 9.29
N PRO A 71 -14.42 6.74 7.98
CA PRO A 71 -14.17 7.83 7.04
C PRO A 71 -15.40 8.73 6.90
N LYS A 72 -15.19 10.03 6.99
CA LYS A 72 -16.22 11.03 6.69
C LYS A 72 -16.31 11.19 5.17
N MET A 73 -17.47 10.86 4.61
CA MET A 73 -17.69 10.88 3.16
C MET A 73 -17.41 12.25 2.50
N GLU A 74 -17.55 13.36 3.23
CA GLU A 74 -17.31 14.72 2.71
C GLU A 74 -15.84 15.12 2.63
N GLU A 75 -14.98 14.50 3.45
CA GLU A 75 -13.54 14.78 3.50
C GLU A 75 -12.73 13.81 2.61
N VAL A 76 -13.38 12.76 2.13
CA VAL A 76 -12.79 11.72 1.29
C VAL A 76 -12.85 12.13 -0.19
N HIS A 77 -11.88 11.64 -0.99
CA HIS A 77 -11.84 11.89 -2.42
C HIS A 77 -13.17 11.50 -3.12
N PRO A 78 -13.67 12.28 -4.09
CA PRO A 78 -14.95 12.04 -4.77
C PRO A 78 -15.16 10.59 -5.24
N PHE A 79 -14.13 9.97 -5.82
CA PHE A 79 -14.13 8.53 -6.17
C PHE A 79 -14.63 7.62 -5.03
N TYR A 80 -14.04 7.74 -3.85
CA TYR A 80 -14.41 6.90 -2.71
C TYR A 80 -15.73 7.35 -2.08
N ALA A 81 -16.04 8.65 -2.10
CA ALA A 81 -17.32 9.15 -1.61
C ALA A 81 -18.50 8.57 -2.41
N ASP A 82 -18.40 8.57 -3.74
CA ASP A 82 -19.42 8.02 -4.63
C ASP A 82 -19.45 6.49 -4.59
N LEU A 83 -18.28 5.84 -4.51
CA LEU A 83 -18.21 4.39 -4.33
C LEU A 83 -18.89 3.96 -3.02
N MET A 84 -18.66 4.69 -1.92
CA MET A 84 -19.31 4.44 -0.65
C MET A 84 -20.81 4.75 -0.69
N ASN A 85 -21.22 5.77 -1.46
CA ASN A 85 -22.64 6.08 -1.66
C ASN A 85 -23.38 4.91 -2.34
N ILE A 86 -22.78 4.34 -3.39
CA ILE A 86 -23.33 3.19 -4.11
C ILE A 86 -23.37 1.92 -3.23
N LEU A 87 -22.31 1.68 -2.44
CA LEU A 87 -22.17 0.45 -1.68
C LEU A 87 -22.96 0.44 -0.36
N TYR A 88 -23.03 1.58 0.33
CA TYR A 88 -23.48 1.61 1.73
C TYR A 88 -24.70 2.49 1.98
N ASP A 89 -25.18 3.21 0.97
CA ASP A 89 -26.15 4.30 1.12
C ASP A 89 -25.63 5.42 2.05
N LYS A 90 -25.34 6.58 1.46
CA LYS A 90 -24.80 7.74 2.16
C LYS A 90 -25.69 8.19 3.32
N ASP A 91 -26.99 8.14 3.14
CA ASP A 91 -27.92 8.65 4.16
C ASP A 91 -28.00 7.69 5.34
N HIS A 92 -28.09 6.38 5.07
CA HIS A 92 -28.07 5.37 6.12
C HIS A 92 -26.75 5.40 6.91
N TYR A 93 -25.61 5.52 6.23
CA TYR A 93 -24.29 5.64 6.85
C TYR A 93 -24.18 6.86 7.78
N LYS A 94 -24.61 8.04 7.30
CA LYS A 94 -24.59 9.28 8.09
C LYS A 94 -25.52 9.21 9.29
N ILE A 95 -26.72 8.64 9.11
CA ILE A 95 -27.69 8.46 10.20
C ILE A 95 -27.11 7.53 11.28
N ALA A 96 -26.46 6.43 10.91
CA ALA A 96 -25.85 5.50 11.85
C ALA A 96 -24.76 6.16 12.69
N LEU A 97 -23.81 6.89 12.07
CA LEU A 97 -22.77 7.64 12.79
C LEU A 97 -23.35 8.79 13.63
N GLY A 98 -24.38 9.49 13.12
CA GLY A 98 -25.10 10.52 13.87
C GLY A 98 -25.79 9.99 15.12
N GLN A 99 -26.38 8.79 15.04
CA GLN A 99 -26.97 8.09 16.18
C GLN A 99 -25.91 7.70 17.22
N MET A 100 -24.72 7.27 16.81
CA MET A 100 -23.58 7.01 17.72
C MET A 100 -23.13 8.28 18.44
N ASN A 101 -22.99 9.39 17.71
CA ASN A 101 -22.61 10.67 18.31
C ASN A 101 -23.68 11.19 19.29
N THR A 102 -24.96 11.04 18.93
CA THR A 102 -26.08 11.39 19.83
C THR A 102 -26.06 10.51 21.08
N ALA A 103 -25.83 9.20 20.94
CA ALA A 103 -25.71 8.28 22.07
C ALA A 103 -24.56 8.66 23.01
N ARG A 104 -23.40 9.05 22.47
CA ARG A 104 -22.24 9.55 23.22
C ARG A 104 -22.63 10.75 24.10
N HIS A 105 -23.25 11.78 23.52
CA HIS A 105 -23.68 12.97 24.26
C HIS A 105 -24.74 12.66 25.33
N LEU A 106 -25.69 11.77 25.04
CA LEU A 106 -26.72 11.35 26.01
C LEU A 106 -26.11 10.59 27.20
N ILE A 107 -25.12 9.73 26.97
CA ILE A 107 -24.39 9.01 28.03
C ILE A 107 -23.66 10.01 28.94
N ASP A 108 -22.99 11.00 28.36
CA ASP A 108 -22.31 12.06 29.12
C ASP A 108 -23.31 12.93 29.91
N GLY A 109 -24.50 13.18 29.36
CA GLY A 109 -25.60 13.85 30.06
C GLY A 109 -26.09 13.06 31.28
N ILE A 110 -26.41 11.78 31.10
CA ILE A 110 -26.87 10.89 32.18
C ILE A 110 -25.83 10.79 33.29
N ALA A 111 -24.55 10.64 32.94
CA ALA A 111 -23.49 10.55 33.94
C ALA A 111 -23.41 11.81 34.80
N ARG A 112 -23.45 13.00 34.17
CA ARG A 112 -23.42 14.29 34.86
C ARG A 112 -24.62 14.47 35.79
N GLU A 113 -25.82 14.12 35.34
CA GLU A 113 -27.05 14.17 36.14
C GLU A 113 -26.95 13.27 37.38
N TYR A 114 -26.60 12.00 37.19
CA TYR A 114 -26.52 11.03 38.29
C TYR A 114 -25.39 11.30 39.27
N VAL A 115 -24.24 11.81 38.80
CA VAL A 115 -23.15 12.25 39.68
C VAL A 115 -23.58 13.46 40.52
N ARG A 116 -24.40 14.36 39.97
CA ARG A 116 -24.99 15.49 40.72
C ARG A 116 -25.96 14.99 41.77
N LEU A 117 -26.86 14.07 41.43
CA LEU A 117 -27.80 13.45 42.36
C LEU A 117 -27.08 12.65 43.48
N MET A 118 -25.94 12.02 43.18
CA MET A 118 -25.14 11.29 44.16
C MET A 118 -24.63 12.16 45.32
N LYS A 119 -24.48 13.48 45.10
CA LYS A 119 -24.06 14.42 46.16
C LYS A 119 -25.05 14.47 47.33
N TYR A 120 -26.33 14.21 47.07
CA TYR A 120 -27.40 14.23 48.06
C TYR A 120 -27.78 12.83 48.57
N GLY A 121 -26.98 11.80 48.26
CA GLY A 121 -27.21 10.44 48.76
C GLY A 121 -26.95 10.36 50.27
N ASP A 122 -27.98 10.02 51.04
CA ASP A 122 -27.98 9.92 52.51
C ASP A 122 -27.49 8.56 53.03
N SER A 123 -27.67 7.51 52.24
CA SER A 123 -27.48 6.12 52.66
C SER A 123 -26.78 5.27 51.59
N LEU A 124 -26.14 4.17 52.03
CA LEU A 124 -25.54 3.18 51.13
C LEU A 124 -26.57 2.64 50.13
N TYR A 125 -27.80 2.38 50.59
CA TYR A 125 -28.89 1.86 49.76
C TYR A 125 -29.28 2.85 48.65
N ARG A 126 -29.51 4.13 49.00
CA ARG A 126 -29.86 5.18 48.04
C ARG A 126 -28.75 5.37 47.00
N CYS A 127 -27.49 5.42 47.41
CA CYS A 127 -26.35 5.51 46.49
C CYS A 127 -26.23 4.27 45.58
N LYS A 128 -26.48 3.05 46.11
CA LYS A 128 -26.48 1.82 45.31
C LYS A 128 -27.59 1.83 44.26
N MET A 129 -28.78 2.31 44.61
CA MET A 129 -29.91 2.44 43.70
C MET A 129 -29.65 3.46 42.60
N LEU A 130 -29.13 4.65 42.93
CA LEU A 130 -28.72 5.65 41.95
C LEU A 130 -27.69 5.09 40.97
N LYS A 131 -26.70 4.35 41.47
CA LYS A 131 -25.71 3.69 40.61
C LYS A 131 -26.35 2.65 39.69
N ARG A 132 -27.22 1.77 40.19
CA ARG A 132 -27.91 0.76 39.34
C ARG A 132 -28.75 1.43 38.25
N ALA A 133 -29.47 2.50 38.60
CA ALA A 133 -30.28 3.24 37.65
C ALA A 133 -29.42 3.94 36.58
N ALA A 134 -28.32 4.59 36.96
CA ALA A 134 -27.38 5.23 36.03
C ALA A 134 -26.81 4.24 35.01
N LEU A 135 -26.20 3.14 35.48
CA LEU A 135 -25.62 2.13 34.59
C LEU A 135 -26.71 1.47 33.72
N GLY A 136 -27.90 1.24 34.27
CA GLY A 136 -29.05 0.69 33.55
C GLY A 136 -29.53 1.60 32.42
N ARG A 137 -29.65 2.91 32.66
CA ARG A 137 -30.04 3.88 31.63
C ARG A 137 -28.99 3.97 30.51
N MET A 138 -27.70 4.00 30.86
CA MET A 138 -26.60 4.00 29.88
C MET A 138 -26.64 2.75 28.99
N VAL A 139 -26.77 1.56 29.60
CA VAL A 139 -26.86 0.29 28.85
C VAL A 139 -28.14 0.22 28.01
N LYS A 140 -29.26 0.75 28.51
CA LYS A 140 -30.52 0.80 27.75
C LYS A 140 -30.39 1.65 26.47
N LEU A 141 -29.65 2.77 26.53
CA LEU A 141 -29.37 3.58 25.34
C LEU A 141 -28.57 2.82 24.29
N LEU A 142 -27.55 2.05 24.71
CA LEU A 142 -26.76 1.22 23.78
C LEU A 142 -27.65 0.18 23.07
N ARG A 143 -28.53 -0.50 23.82
CA ARG A 143 -29.44 -1.49 23.23
C ARG A 143 -30.44 -0.89 22.24
N ARG A 144 -30.83 0.38 22.42
CA ARG A 144 -31.74 1.07 21.50
C ARG A 144 -31.10 1.26 20.12
N GLN A 145 -29.77 1.40 20.06
CA GLN A 145 -29.02 1.59 18.81
C GLN A 145 -28.45 0.29 18.24
N LYS A 146 -29.04 -0.86 18.56
CA LYS A 146 -28.53 -2.18 18.13
C LYS A 146 -28.33 -2.26 16.61
N SER A 147 -29.33 -1.83 15.83
CA SER A 147 -29.29 -1.88 14.36
C SER A 147 -28.09 -1.14 13.79
N SER A 148 -27.75 0.01 14.36
CA SER A 148 -26.66 0.87 13.87
C SER A 148 -25.28 0.28 14.18
N PHE A 149 -25.10 -0.37 15.33
CA PHE A 149 -23.86 -1.11 15.63
C PHE A 149 -23.68 -2.29 14.67
N ASP A 150 -24.73 -3.07 14.44
CA ASP A 150 -24.69 -4.24 13.56
C ASP A 150 -24.40 -3.81 12.11
N TYR A 151 -25.04 -2.73 11.63
CA TYR A 151 -24.77 -2.15 10.31
C TYR A 151 -23.34 -1.61 10.18
N LEU A 152 -22.84 -0.83 11.15
CA LEU A 152 -21.48 -0.29 11.11
C LEU A 152 -20.42 -1.41 11.09
N GLU A 153 -20.65 -2.52 11.80
CA GLU A 153 -19.74 -3.66 11.74
C GLU A 153 -19.76 -4.35 10.37
N GLN A 154 -20.92 -4.51 9.74
CA GLN A 154 -21.02 -5.02 8.37
C GLN A 154 -20.29 -4.11 7.38
N VAL A 155 -20.50 -2.80 7.47
CA VAL A 155 -19.81 -1.81 6.64
C VAL A 155 -18.30 -1.90 6.85
N ARG A 156 -17.82 -1.96 8.09
CA ARG A 156 -16.39 -2.10 8.41
C ARG A 156 -15.78 -3.35 7.79
N GLN A 157 -16.43 -4.50 7.93
CA GLN A 157 -15.96 -5.76 7.36
C GLN A 157 -15.84 -5.67 5.84
N HIS A 158 -16.85 -5.11 5.18
CA HIS A 158 -16.81 -4.92 3.72
C HIS A 158 -15.74 -3.91 3.30
N LEU A 159 -15.65 -2.76 3.98
CA LEU A 159 -14.68 -1.70 3.70
C LEU A 159 -13.24 -2.20 3.88
N SER A 160 -12.99 -3.11 4.83
CA SER A 160 -11.66 -3.71 5.05
C SER A 160 -11.19 -4.59 3.88
N ARG A 161 -12.11 -5.10 3.06
CA ARG A 161 -11.84 -5.93 1.88
C ARG A 161 -11.67 -5.12 0.61
N LEU A 162 -12.12 -3.86 0.59
CA LEU A 162 -11.97 -3.01 -0.59
C LEU A 162 -10.48 -2.81 -0.93
N PRO A 163 -10.12 -2.88 -2.22
CA PRO A 163 -8.76 -2.63 -2.64
C PRO A 163 -8.40 -1.15 -2.46
N THR A 164 -7.13 -0.89 -2.18
CA THR A 164 -6.60 0.47 -2.07
C THR A 164 -6.23 0.98 -3.46
N ILE A 165 -7.03 1.90 -3.98
CA ILE A 165 -6.81 2.62 -5.24
C ILE A 165 -6.34 4.04 -4.93
N ASP A 166 -5.25 4.49 -5.56
CA ASP A 166 -4.88 5.91 -5.51
C ASP A 166 -5.48 6.61 -6.75
N PRO A 167 -6.45 7.52 -6.60
CA PRO A 167 -7.10 8.16 -7.75
C PRO A 167 -6.16 9.06 -8.58
N ASN A 168 -5.02 9.49 -8.02
CA ASN A 168 -4.08 10.39 -8.69
C ASN A 168 -2.91 9.67 -9.35
N THR A 169 -2.65 8.41 -9.01
CA THR A 169 -1.55 7.64 -9.61
C THR A 169 -1.91 7.13 -11.01
N ARG A 170 -0.91 6.59 -11.71
CA ARG A 170 -1.00 6.13 -13.10
C ARG A 170 -1.83 4.86 -13.15
N THR A 171 -2.96 4.95 -13.83
CA THR A 171 -4.02 3.92 -13.80
C THR A 171 -4.33 3.48 -15.21
N LEU A 172 -4.47 2.18 -15.42
CA LEU A 172 -5.11 1.57 -16.59
C LEU A 172 -6.43 0.98 -16.11
N ILE A 173 -7.53 1.24 -16.81
CA ILE A 173 -8.84 0.66 -16.51
C ILE A 173 -9.22 -0.26 -17.66
N LEU A 174 -9.54 -1.51 -17.34
CA LEU A 174 -10.07 -2.48 -18.30
C LEU A 174 -11.58 -2.38 -18.33
N CYS A 175 -12.16 -2.11 -19.51
CA CYS A 175 -13.60 -1.98 -19.72
C CYS A 175 -14.07 -2.79 -20.92
N GLY A 176 -15.36 -3.12 -20.97
CA GLY A 176 -15.97 -3.94 -22.01
C GLY A 176 -17.04 -4.88 -21.45
N PHE A 177 -17.70 -5.62 -22.34
CA PHE A 177 -18.76 -6.56 -21.97
C PHE A 177 -18.28 -7.67 -21.01
N PRO A 178 -19.18 -8.34 -20.27
CA PRO A 178 -18.83 -9.58 -19.56
C PRO A 178 -18.20 -10.61 -20.51
N ASN A 179 -17.39 -11.54 -19.99
CA ASN A 179 -16.82 -12.66 -20.75
C ASN A 179 -15.89 -12.33 -21.96
N VAL A 180 -15.58 -11.06 -22.23
CA VAL A 180 -14.63 -10.65 -23.29
C VAL A 180 -13.15 -10.94 -22.95
N GLY A 181 -12.85 -11.36 -21.72
CA GLY A 181 -11.49 -11.72 -21.28
C GLY A 181 -10.71 -10.62 -20.55
N LYS A 182 -11.39 -9.61 -19.97
CA LYS A 182 -10.75 -8.54 -19.18
C LYS A 182 -9.94 -9.05 -17.99
N SER A 183 -10.53 -9.90 -17.16
CA SER A 183 -9.86 -10.46 -15.97
C SER A 183 -8.69 -11.38 -16.36
N SER A 184 -8.82 -12.12 -17.46
CA SER A 184 -7.70 -12.89 -18.03
C SER A 184 -6.55 -11.99 -18.46
N LEU A 185 -6.85 -10.87 -19.14
CA LEU A 185 -5.86 -9.88 -19.52
C LEU A 185 -5.19 -9.24 -18.28
N MET A 186 -5.95 -8.97 -17.21
CA MET A 186 -5.41 -8.46 -15.95
C MET A 186 -4.40 -9.42 -15.33
N ASN A 187 -4.71 -10.71 -15.24
CA ASN A 187 -3.82 -11.74 -14.69
C ASN A 187 -2.56 -11.94 -15.54
N LEU A 188 -2.62 -11.61 -16.84
CA LEU A 188 -1.48 -11.68 -17.74
C LEU A 188 -0.57 -10.45 -17.61
N LEU A 189 -1.18 -9.27 -17.47
CA LEU A 189 -0.47 -8.00 -17.32
C LEU A 189 0.12 -7.80 -15.92
N THR A 190 -0.51 -8.38 -14.89
CA THR A 190 -0.18 -8.18 -13.48
C THR A 190 -0.08 -9.52 -12.76
N ARG A 191 0.57 -9.56 -11.59
CA ARG A 191 0.59 -10.75 -10.73
C ARG A 191 -0.68 -10.86 -9.86
N ALA A 192 -1.82 -10.41 -10.38
CA ALA A 192 -3.09 -10.54 -9.68
C ALA A 192 -3.69 -11.92 -9.99
N ASP A 193 -4.34 -12.51 -8.98
CA ASP A 193 -5.07 -13.77 -9.11
C ASP A 193 -6.58 -13.47 -9.05
N VAL A 194 -7.13 -12.96 -10.16
CA VAL A 194 -8.58 -12.78 -10.30
C VAL A 194 -9.19 -14.06 -10.84
N GLU A 195 -10.28 -14.51 -10.22
CA GLU A 195 -11.02 -15.69 -10.67
C GLU A 195 -11.64 -15.47 -12.05
N VAL A 196 -11.30 -16.32 -13.01
CA VAL A 196 -11.86 -16.32 -14.37
C VAL A 196 -12.78 -17.52 -14.51
N GLN A 197 -14.05 -17.26 -14.82
CA GLN A 197 -15.07 -18.28 -15.06
C GLN A 197 -15.88 -17.90 -16.30
N PRO A 198 -16.49 -18.86 -17.02
CA PRO A 198 -17.14 -18.62 -18.31
C PRO A 198 -18.54 -17.97 -18.23
N TYR A 199 -19.08 -17.74 -17.03
CA TYR A 199 -20.39 -17.11 -16.83
C TYR A 199 -20.26 -15.62 -16.50
N ALA A 200 -21.23 -14.80 -16.92
CA ALA A 200 -21.22 -13.36 -16.65
C ALA A 200 -21.24 -13.06 -15.13
N PHE A 201 -20.78 -11.85 -14.76
CA PHE A 201 -20.72 -11.36 -13.37
C PHE A 201 -19.74 -12.13 -12.45
N THR A 202 -18.68 -12.72 -13.00
CA THR A 202 -17.54 -13.24 -12.22
C THR A 202 -16.96 -12.16 -11.28
N THR A 203 -16.80 -10.94 -11.79
CA THR A 203 -16.23 -9.80 -11.08
C THR A 203 -17.35 -8.91 -10.53
N LYS A 204 -17.70 -9.08 -9.24
CA LYS A 204 -18.73 -8.27 -8.55
C LYS A 204 -18.20 -6.97 -7.92
N ALA A 205 -16.89 -6.80 -7.89
CA ALA A 205 -16.20 -5.65 -7.31
C ALA A 205 -15.01 -5.27 -8.18
N LEU A 206 -14.52 -4.02 -8.03
CA LEU A 206 -13.29 -3.59 -8.69
C LEU A 206 -12.09 -4.39 -8.15
N TYR A 207 -11.28 -4.97 -9.03
CA TYR A 207 -10.00 -5.58 -8.67
C TYR A 207 -8.84 -4.68 -9.08
N VAL A 208 -7.75 -4.71 -8.30
CA VAL A 208 -6.56 -3.90 -8.56
C VAL A 208 -5.34 -4.79 -8.65
N GLY A 209 -4.61 -4.64 -9.74
CA GLY A 209 -3.33 -5.30 -10.00
C GLY A 209 -2.26 -4.24 -10.18
N HIS A 210 -1.02 -4.62 -9.90
CA HIS A 210 0.13 -3.73 -10.09
C HIS A 210 1.04 -4.29 -11.16
N LEU A 211 1.57 -3.40 -11.99
CA LEU A 211 2.65 -3.70 -12.94
C LEU A 211 3.71 -2.61 -12.86
N ASP A 212 4.92 -2.98 -13.26
CA ASP A 212 6.03 -2.05 -13.39
C ASP A 212 6.36 -1.86 -14.88
N TYR A 213 6.41 -0.60 -15.32
CA TYR A 213 6.73 -0.23 -16.70
C TYR A 213 7.52 1.08 -16.73
N LYS A 214 8.61 1.12 -17.50
CA LYS A 214 9.59 2.24 -17.53
C LYS A 214 10.04 2.67 -16.12
N TYR A 215 10.32 1.70 -15.25
CA TYR A 215 10.71 1.90 -13.84
C TYR A 215 9.68 2.64 -12.98
N LEU A 216 8.43 2.70 -13.44
CA LEU A 216 7.32 3.31 -12.72
C LEU A 216 6.32 2.23 -12.35
N ARG A 217 5.70 2.38 -11.17
CA ARG A 217 4.59 1.55 -10.74
C ARG A 217 3.28 2.06 -11.32
N TRP A 218 2.51 1.14 -11.88
CA TRP A 218 1.19 1.35 -12.45
C TRP A 218 0.16 0.52 -11.69
N GLN A 219 -1.07 1.01 -11.66
CA GLN A 219 -2.22 0.23 -11.20
C GLN A 219 -3.10 -0.11 -12.40
N VAL A 220 -3.49 -1.37 -12.51
CA VAL A 220 -4.48 -1.86 -13.46
C VAL A 220 -5.73 -2.18 -12.68
N ILE A 221 -6.86 -1.63 -13.10
CA ILE A 221 -8.15 -1.83 -12.46
C ILE A 221 -9.01 -2.63 -13.42
N ASP A 222 -9.46 -3.80 -12.97
CA ASP A 222 -10.48 -4.57 -13.68
C ASP A 222 -11.84 -4.14 -13.18
N THR A 223 -12.69 -3.71 -14.11
CA THR A 223 -14.06 -3.34 -13.80
C THR A 223 -14.99 -4.53 -14.04
N PRO A 224 -16.06 -4.67 -13.24
CA PRO A 224 -17.20 -5.48 -13.65
C PRO A 224 -17.61 -5.17 -15.09
N GLY A 225 -18.12 -6.17 -15.81
CA GLY A 225 -18.62 -5.96 -17.17
C GLY A 225 -19.71 -4.89 -17.18
N ILE A 226 -19.59 -3.93 -18.09
CA ILE A 226 -20.59 -2.87 -18.28
C ILE A 226 -21.60 -3.41 -19.30
N LEU A 227 -22.89 -3.37 -18.95
CA LEU A 227 -23.98 -3.70 -19.85
C LEU A 227 -24.58 -2.41 -20.43
N ASP A 228 -25.15 -2.53 -21.63
CA ASP A 228 -25.79 -1.42 -22.34
C ASP A 228 -27.22 -1.19 -21.84
N GLN A 229 -27.34 -0.79 -20.57
CA GLN A 229 -28.59 -0.30 -19.98
C GLN A 229 -28.49 1.22 -19.77
N PRO A 230 -29.61 1.95 -19.84
CA PRO A 230 -29.67 3.36 -19.48
C PRO A 230 -29.06 3.58 -18.09
N LEU A 231 -28.34 4.68 -17.89
CA LEU A 231 -27.62 4.96 -16.62
C LEU A 231 -28.53 4.86 -15.38
N GLU A 232 -29.82 5.14 -15.52
CA GLU A 232 -30.83 5.12 -14.45
C GLU A 232 -31.26 3.71 -14.00
N GLU A 233 -31.11 2.71 -14.87
CA GLU A 233 -31.54 1.33 -14.62
C GLU A 233 -30.38 0.40 -14.24
N ARG A 234 -29.16 0.94 -14.15
CA ARG A 234 -27.95 0.14 -13.90
C ARG A 234 -27.87 -0.37 -12.47
N ASN A 235 -27.34 -1.59 -12.35
CA ASN A 235 -27.13 -2.24 -11.07
C ASN A 235 -26.01 -1.58 -10.25
N THR A 236 -26.00 -1.80 -8.94
CA THR A 236 -24.95 -1.30 -8.03
C THR A 236 -23.54 -1.74 -8.46
N ILE A 237 -23.40 -2.91 -9.09
CA ILE A 237 -22.14 -3.44 -9.61
C ILE A 237 -21.64 -2.61 -10.81
N GLU A 238 -22.52 -2.29 -11.74
CA GLU A 238 -22.18 -1.50 -12.94
C GLU A 238 -21.89 -0.05 -12.57
N MET A 239 -22.62 0.49 -11.59
CA MET A 239 -22.36 1.83 -11.06
C MET A 239 -20.94 1.97 -10.51
N GLN A 240 -20.34 0.91 -9.93
CA GLN A 240 -18.93 0.95 -9.51
C GLN A 240 -17.97 1.14 -10.69
N ALA A 241 -18.21 0.47 -11.82
CA ALA A 241 -17.40 0.62 -13.02
C ALA A 241 -17.50 2.04 -13.57
N ILE A 242 -18.70 2.64 -13.56
CA ILE A 242 -18.93 4.03 -13.98
C ILE A 242 -18.23 5.00 -13.04
N THR A 243 -18.30 4.79 -11.72
CA THR A 243 -17.60 5.65 -10.75
C THR A 243 -16.09 5.61 -10.96
N ALA A 244 -15.51 4.43 -11.24
CA ALA A 244 -14.11 4.31 -11.60
C ALA A 244 -13.80 5.05 -12.90
N LEU A 245 -14.61 4.86 -13.94
CA LEU A 245 -14.49 5.53 -15.22
C LEU A 245 -14.71 7.03 -15.16
N ALA A 246 -15.48 7.56 -14.22
CA ALA A 246 -15.71 9.00 -14.11
C ALA A 246 -14.54 9.67 -13.38
N HIS A 247 -14.20 9.20 -12.18
CA HIS A 247 -13.31 9.92 -11.27
C HIS A 247 -11.82 9.62 -11.43
N LEU A 248 -11.44 8.46 -11.98
CA LEU A 248 -10.04 8.08 -12.07
C LEU A 248 -9.38 8.69 -13.30
N ARG A 249 -8.18 9.25 -13.10
CA ARG A 249 -7.32 9.76 -14.18
C ARG A 249 -6.51 8.63 -14.80
N ALA A 250 -7.15 7.89 -15.70
CA ALA A 250 -6.63 6.64 -16.25
C ALA A 250 -6.57 6.64 -17.77
N ALA A 251 -5.77 5.73 -18.33
CA ALA A 251 -6.00 5.23 -19.69
C ALA A 251 -7.11 4.18 -19.66
N VAL A 252 -8.02 4.26 -20.62
CA VAL A 252 -9.13 3.31 -20.75
C VAL A 252 -8.76 2.30 -21.84
N LEU A 253 -8.78 1.02 -21.47
CA LEU A 253 -8.56 -0.11 -22.36
C LEU A 253 -9.89 -0.80 -22.57
N PHE A 254 -10.50 -0.55 -23.72
CA PHE A 254 -11.78 -1.13 -24.09
C PHE A 254 -11.55 -2.44 -24.84
N ILE A 255 -12.03 -3.55 -24.28
CA ILE A 255 -11.81 -4.89 -24.81
C ILE A 255 -13.07 -5.33 -25.56
N ILE A 256 -12.90 -5.69 -26.82
CA ILE A 256 -13.93 -6.23 -27.71
C ILE A 256 -13.59 -7.69 -27.99
N ASP A 257 -14.58 -8.58 -27.92
CA ASP A 257 -14.45 -9.96 -28.35
C ASP A 257 -14.86 -10.09 -29.81
N ILE A 258 -13.91 -10.48 -30.67
CA ILE A 258 -14.15 -10.69 -32.11
C ILE A 258 -14.93 -11.98 -32.38
N SER A 259 -14.79 -12.98 -31.50
CA SER A 259 -15.33 -14.33 -31.71
C SER A 259 -16.82 -14.45 -31.42
N GLU A 260 -17.45 -13.39 -30.89
CA GLU A 260 -18.85 -13.35 -30.43
C GLU A 260 -19.20 -14.41 -29.36
N MET A 261 -18.19 -15.04 -28.75
CA MET A 261 -18.33 -16.01 -27.64
C MET A 261 -18.77 -15.36 -26.31
N CYS A 262 -18.86 -14.03 -26.25
CA CYS A 262 -19.31 -13.28 -25.08
C CYS A 262 -20.82 -13.07 -25.02
N ASP A 263 -21.60 -13.84 -25.80
CA ASP A 263 -23.07 -13.74 -25.93
C ASP A 263 -23.56 -12.40 -26.52
N HIS A 264 -22.66 -11.60 -27.09
CA HIS A 264 -22.95 -10.27 -27.64
C HIS A 264 -22.28 -10.08 -29.01
N THR A 265 -23.01 -9.46 -29.94
CA THR A 265 -22.51 -9.19 -31.29
C THR A 265 -21.47 -8.07 -31.27
N ILE A 266 -20.62 -7.99 -32.30
CA ILE A 266 -19.65 -6.90 -32.42
C ILE A 266 -20.37 -5.54 -32.51
N GLU A 267 -21.57 -5.49 -33.10
CA GLU A 267 -22.36 -4.26 -33.21
C GLU A 267 -22.81 -3.73 -31.85
N GLU A 268 -23.30 -4.61 -30.97
CA GLU A 268 -23.65 -4.26 -29.58
C GLU A 268 -22.41 -3.79 -28.79
N GLN A 269 -21.26 -4.43 -29.01
CA GLN A 269 -19.99 -4.05 -28.40
C GLN A 269 -19.54 -2.64 -28.81
N VAL A 270 -19.71 -2.30 -30.09
CA VAL A 270 -19.42 -0.96 -30.61
C VAL A 270 -20.45 0.06 -30.11
N ALA A 271 -21.74 -0.29 -30.07
CA ALA A 271 -22.78 0.59 -29.54
C ALA A 271 -22.54 0.96 -28.07
N LEU A 272 -22.13 -0.01 -27.25
CA LEU A 272 -21.73 0.24 -25.86
C LEU A 272 -20.55 1.22 -25.79
N PHE A 273 -19.53 1.05 -26.64
CA PHE A 273 -18.40 1.97 -26.69
C PHE A 273 -18.86 3.41 -26.99
N GLU A 274 -19.81 3.57 -27.91
CA GLU A 274 -20.39 4.87 -28.24
C GLU A 274 -21.20 5.45 -27.08
N SER A 275 -21.97 4.63 -26.36
CA SER A 275 -22.80 5.07 -25.23
C SER A 275 -21.96 5.55 -24.04
N ILE A 276 -20.80 4.93 -23.81
CA ILE A 276 -19.86 5.31 -22.72
C ILE A 276 -18.79 6.32 -23.14
N SER A 277 -18.63 6.59 -24.44
CA SER A 277 -17.66 7.56 -24.98
C SER A 277 -17.65 8.93 -24.27
N PRO A 278 -18.80 9.50 -23.86
CA PRO A 278 -18.81 10.76 -23.09
C PRO A 278 -18.07 10.69 -21.74
N LEU A 279 -17.88 9.50 -21.16
CA LEU A 279 -17.12 9.32 -19.91
C LEU A 279 -15.60 9.36 -20.12
N PHE A 280 -15.14 9.27 -21.37
CA PHE A 280 -13.73 9.21 -21.73
C PHE A 280 -13.09 10.57 -22.00
N VAL A 281 -13.82 11.66 -21.76
CA VAL A 281 -13.30 13.01 -21.97
C VAL A 281 -12.01 13.22 -21.18
N ASN A 282 -10.97 13.71 -21.86
CA ASN A 282 -9.62 13.89 -21.34
C ASN A 282 -8.91 12.59 -20.91
N LYS A 283 -9.25 11.44 -21.48
CA LYS A 283 -8.59 10.15 -21.21
C LYS A 283 -8.08 9.53 -22.51
N PRO A 284 -6.88 8.93 -22.51
CA PRO A 284 -6.43 8.17 -23.65
C PRO A 284 -7.20 6.86 -23.69
N VAL A 285 -7.83 6.59 -24.83
CA VAL A 285 -8.64 5.39 -25.06
C VAL A 285 -7.93 4.51 -26.07
N LEU A 286 -7.87 3.20 -25.80
CA LEU A 286 -7.34 2.21 -26.71
C LEU A 286 -8.33 1.05 -26.80
N VAL A 287 -8.49 0.50 -27.99
CA VAL A 287 -9.38 -0.65 -28.22
C VAL A 287 -8.53 -1.88 -28.47
N GLY A 288 -8.81 -2.95 -27.73
CA GLY A 288 -8.17 -4.25 -27.86
C GLY A 288 -9.16 -5.29 -28.34
N LEU A 289 -8.94 -5.85 -29.52
CA LEU A 289 -9.73 -6.93 -30.08
C LEU A 289 -9.17 -8.27 -29.57
N ASN A 290 -9.86 -8.90 -28.62
CA ASN A 290 -9.43 -10.13 -27.97
C ASN A 290 -9.97 -11.39 -28.67
N LYS A 291 -9.37 -12.55 -28.32
CA LYS A 291 -9.70 -13.90 -28.84
C LYS A 291 -9.39 -14.11 -30.32
N ILE A 292 -8.34 -13.46 -30.83
CA ILE A 292 -7.87 -13.65 -32.22
C ILE A 292 -7.41 -15.08 -32.52
N ASP A 293 -7.15 -15.89 -31.49
CA ASP A 293 -6.83 -17.31 -31.61
C ASP A 293 -8.02 -18.16 -32.11
N ILE A 294 -9.25 -17.67 -31.94
CA ILE A 294 -10.47 -18.34 -32.41
C ILE A 294 -10.88 -17.80 -33.78
N THR A 295 -10.88 -16.47 -33.94
CA THR A 295 -11.32 -15.80 -35.18
C THR A 295 -10.38 -14.66 -35.50
N GLY A 296 -9.70 -14.76 -36.63
CA GLY A 296 -8.79 -13.71 -37.10
C GLY A 296 -9.53 -12.54 -37.71
N ARG A 297 -8.92 -11.34 -37.70
CA ARG A 297 -9.52 -10.12 -38.30
C ARG A 297 -9.82 -10.28 -39.80
N GLN A 298 -9.06 -11.13 -40.50
CA GLN A 298 -9.24 -11.39 -41.94
C GLN A 298 -10.47 -12.25 -42.25
N GLU A 299 -10.97 -12.99 -41.26
CA GLU A 299 -12.10 -13.92 -41.40
C GLU A 299 -13.44 -13.26 -41.06
N LEU A 300 -13.42 -11.98 -40.68
CA LEU A 300 -14.61 -11.23 -40.30
C LEU A 300 -15.49 -10.89 -41.50
N LYS A 301 -16.80 -10.86 -41.25
CA LYS A 301 -17.79 -10.43 -42.26
C LYS A 301 -17.55 -8.96 -42.62
N PRO A 302 -17.85 -8.55 -43.86
CA PRO A 302 -17.65 -7.15 -44.29
C PRO A 302 -18.47 -6.14 -43.48
N GLU A 303 -19.58 -6.56 -42.88
CA GLU A 303 -20.40 -5.72 -41.97
C GLU A 303 -19.66 -5.45 -40.65
N GLN A 304 -19.09 -6.49 -40.04
CA GLN A 304 -18.31 -6.38 -38.79
C GLN A 304 -17.06 -5.51 -39.00
N VAL A 305 -16.39 -5.66 -40.15
CA VAL A 305 -15.23 -4.82 -40.51
C VAL A 305 -15.62 -3.35 -40.63
N LYS A 306 -16.80 -3.03 -41.20
CA LYS A 306 -17.31 -1.65 -41.25
C LYS A 306 -17.57 -1.10 -39.84
N CYS A 307 -18.10 -1.91 -38.94
CA CYS A 307 -18.34 -1.50 -37.56
C CYS A 307 -17.04 -1.20 -36.80
N LEU A 308 -15.99 -2.00 -37.02
CA LEU A 308 -14.65 -1.74 -36.48
C LEU A 308 -14.00 -0.51 -37.12
N ALA A 309 -14.21 -0.27 -38.42
CA ALA A 309 -13.69 0.91 -39.11
C ALA A 309 -14.22 2.22 -38.51
N LYS A 310 -15.48 2.25 -38.02
CA LYS A 310 -16.04 3.42 -37.31
C LYS A 310 -15.23 3.79 -36.05
N LEU A 311 -14.63 2.80 -35.37
CA LEU A 311 -13.77 3.06 -34.21
C LEU A 311 -12.43 3.66 -34.63
N GLU A 312 -11.87 3.17 -35.74
CA GLU A 312 -10.59 3.65 -36.30
C GLU A 312 -10.71 5.07 -36.85
N GLU A 313 -11.84 5.41 -37.49
CA GLU A 313 -12.14 6.77 -37.98
C GLU A 313 -12.11 7.82 -36.87
N ARG A 314 -12.41 7.44 -35.62
CA ARG A 314 -12.34 8.33 -34.44
C ARG A 314 -10.93 8.52 -33.89
N SER A 315 -9.89 8.11 -34.63
CA SER A 315 -8.48 8.18 -34.21
C SER A 315 -8.18 7.39 -32.93
N VAL A 316 -8.95 6.34 -32.65
CA VAL A 316 -8.70 5.42 -31.54
C VAL A 316 -7.84 4.27 -32.05
N PRO A 317 -6.68 3.98 -31.44
CA PRO A 317 -5.82 2.90 -31.90
C PRO A 317 -6.43 1.54 -31.52
N VAL A 318 -6.56 0.67 -32.53
CA VAL A 318 -7.11 -0.68 -32.42
C VAL A 318 -5.97 -1.70 -32.49
N PHE A 319 -5.94 -2.64 -31.55
CA PHE A 319 -4.92 -3.70 -31.45
C PHE A 319 -5.56 -5.07 -31.46
N GLU A 320 -4.89 -6.04 -32.08
CA GLU A 320 -5.26 -7.45 -32.04
C GLU A 320 -4.56 -8.14 -30.86
N LEU A 321 -5.34 -8.87 -30.05
CA LEU A 321 -4.90 -9.46 -28.79
C LEU A 321 -5.38 -10.91 -28.67
N SER A 322 -4.52 -11.78 -28.13
CA SER A 322 -4.97 -13.06 -27.57
C SER A 322 -4.38 -13.24 -26.19
N THR A 323 -5.27 -13.43 -25.21
CA THR A 323 -4.87 -13.80 -23.85
C THR A 323 -4.34 -15.23 -23.74
N VAL A 324 -4.60 -16.10 -24.74
CA VAL A 324 -4.13 -17.49 -24.75
C VAL A 324 -2.72 -17.57 -25.34
N THR A 325 -2.52 -17.00 -26.53
CA THR A 325 -1.22 -17.03 -27.22
C THR A 325 -0.27 -15.92 -26.77
N GLN A 326 -0.76 -14.96 -25.98
CA GLN A 326 -0.04 -13.77 -25.50
C GLN A 326 0.40 -12.80 -26.61
N GLN A 327 -0.13 -12.97 -27.83
CA GLN A 327 0.16 -12.10 -28.96
C GLN A 327 -0.50 -10.73 -28.76
N GLY A 328 0.23 -9.66 -29.07
CA GLY A 328 -0.22 -8.26 -29.02
C GLY A 328 -0.36 -7.64 -27.62
N VAL A 329 -0.37 -8.44 -26.54
CA VAL A 329 -0.61 -7.97 -25.16
C VAL A 329 0.46 -6.95 -24.70
N THR A 330 1.73 -7.19 -25.02
CA THR A 330 2.83 -6.30 -24.63
C THR A 330 2.75 -4.95 -25.32
N ASP A 331 2.43 -4.94 -26.60
CA ASP A 331 2.41 -3.73 -27.42
C ASP A 331 1.22 -2.84 -27.05
N PHE A 332 0.07 -3.46 -26.79
CA PHE A 332 -1.11 -2.81 -26.24
C PHE A 332 -0.83 -2.14 -24.90
N LYS A 333 -0.20 -2.86 -23.97
CA LYS A 333 0.22 -2.33 -22.67
C LYS A 333 1.19 -1.15 -22.82
N ASN A 334 2.22 -1.31 -23.65
CA ASN A 334 3.27 -0.30 -23.82
C ASN A 334 2.69 1.00 -24.40
N THR A 335 1.85 0.89 -25.44
CA THR A 335 1.19 2.03 -26.09
C THR A 335 0.24 2.74 -25.13
N ALA A 336 -0.55 1.99 -24.36
CA ALA A 336 -1.43 2.54 -23.34
C ALA A 336 -0.68 3.36 -22.28
N CYS A 337 0.43 2.81 -21.79
CA CYS A 337 1.27 3.48 -20.81
C CYS A 337 1.91 4.74 -21.41
N ASP A 338 2.41 4.66 -22.64
CA ASP A 338 3.09 5.78 -23.29
C ASP A 338 2.13 6.93 -23.59
N ASN A 339 0.92 6.65 -24.07
CA ASN A 339 -0.12 7.67 -24.29
C ASN A 339 -0.49 8.39 -22.98
N LEU A 340 -0.68 7.65 -21.88
CA LEU A 340 -0.96 8.26 -20.58
C LEU A 340 0.22 9.06 -20.03
N LEU A 341 1.46 8.59 -20.25
CA LEU A 341 2.65 9.33 -19.85
C LEU A 341 2.76 10.65 -20.61
N SER A 342 2.57 10.65 -21.93
CA SER A 342 2.62 11.86 -22.76
C SER A 342 1.63 12.91 -22.26
N GLN A 343 0.36 12.53 -22.08
CA GLN A 343 -0.67 13.46 -21.58
C GLN A 343 -0.36 13.97 -20.16
N ARG A 344 0.16 13.10 -19.28
CA ARG A 344 0.53 13.50 -17.90
C ARG A 344 1.76 14.41 -17.86
N VAL A 345 2.73 14.18 -18.74
CA VAL A 345 3.91 15.05 -18.87
C VAL A 345 3.48 16.41 -19.39
N GLU A 346 2.64 16.48 -20.40
CA GLU A 346 2.07 17.73 -20.91
C GLU A 346 1.31 18.50 -19.83
N SER A 347 0.42 17.82 -19.09
CA SER A 347 -0.30 18.43 -17.95
C SER A 347 0.65 18.93 -16.85
N LYS A 348 1.80 18.27 -16.65
CA LYS A 348 2.82 18.71 -15.69
C LYS A 348 3.62 19.90 -16.21
N LEU A 349 3.95 19.94 -17.51
CA LEU A 349 4.63 21.06 -18.15
C LEU A 349 3.78 22.33 -18.08
N GLN A 350 2.46 22.22 -18.25
CA GLN A 350 1.54 23.34 -18.06
C GLN A 350 1.44 23.80 -16.60
N SER A 351 1.82 22.96 -15.63
CA SER A 351 1.77 23.31 -14.22
C SER A 351 3.01 24.11 -13.79
N ARG A 352 2.80 25.26 -13.13
CA ARG A 352 3.87 26.14 -12.59
C ARG A 352 4.75 25.50 -11.50
N LYS A 353 4.56 24.22 -11.19
CA LYS A 353 5.36 23.47 -10.19
C LYS A 353 6.80 23.21 -10.64
N LEU A 354 7.12 23.48 -11.91
CA LEU A 354 8.46 23.28 -12.48
C LEU A 354 9.41 24.45 -12.22
N ASP A 355 8.91 25.66 -11.92
CA ASP A 355 9.74 26.87 -11.81
C ASP A 355 10.17 27.23 -10.37
N GLY A 356 9.77 26.42 -9.38
CA GLY A 356 10.09 26.64 -7.98
C GLY A 356 11.52 26.22 -7.59
N PRO A 357 12.01 26.61 -6.39
CA PRO A 357 13.32 26.20 -5.88
C PRO A 357 13.48 24.68 -5.68
N ASP A 358 12.37 23.95 -5.50
CA ASP A 358 12.28 22.47 -5.49
C ASP A 358 12.05 21.88 -6.90
N SER A 359 12.52 22.55 -7.96
CA SER A 359 12.25 22.12 -9.34
C SER A 359 12.88 20.77 -9.68
N VAL A 360 12.13 19.97 -10.45
CA VAL A 360 12.62 18.69 -11.00
C VAL A 360 13.68 18.93 -12.09
N LEU A 361 13.77 20.15 -12.64
CA LEU A 361 14.70 20.51 -13.72
C LEU A 361 16.16 20.25 -13.34
N ASN A 362 16.56 20.56 -12.10
CA ASN A 362 17.91 20.30 -11.59
C ASN A 362 18.28 18.81 -11.59
N ARG A 363 17.30 17.90 -11.51
CA ARG A 363 17.52 16.45 -11.55
C ARG A 363 17.59 15.89 -12.96
N ILE A 364 16.96 16.56 -13.93
CA ILE A 364 16.96 16.17 -15.35
C ILE A 364 18.21 16.71 -16.05
N PHE A 365 18.73 17.85 -15.59
CA PHE A 365 19.92 18.46 -16.15
C PHE A 365 21.14 17.56 -15.97
N VAL A 366 21.69 17.10 -17.10
CA VAL A 366 22.97 16.39 -17.14
C VAL A 366 24.07 17.42 -17.35
N ALA A 367 24.98 17.53 -16.38
CA ALA A 367 26.12 18.43 -16.48
C ALA A 367 27.13 17.90 -17.49
N TYR A 368 27.45 18.71 -18.50
CA TYR A 368 28.51 18.41 -19.45
C TYR A 368 29.83 19.00 -18.95
N PRO A 369 30.89 18.19 -18.79
CA PRO A 369 32.18 18.68 -18.33
C PRO A 369 32.80 19.59 -19.40
N THR A 370 33.25 20.79 -19.00
CA THR A 370 34.04 21.68 -19.85
C THR A 370 35.51 21.25 -19.83
N PRO A 371 36.18 21.11 -20.99
CA PRO A 371 37.61 20.77 -21.03
C PRO A 371 38.43 21.85 -20.32
N ARG A 372 39.13 21.46 -19.25
CA ARG A 372 40.00 22.35 -18.46
C ARG A 372 41.48 22.22 -18.84
N ASP A 373 41.92 21.00 -19.10
CA ASP A 373 43.30 20.64 -19.40
C ASP A 373 43.37 19.47 -20.40
N ASP A 374 44.50 19.32 -21.10
CA ASP A 374 44.73 18.24 -22.08
C ASP A 374 45.12 16.89 -21.42
N LYS A 375 44.78 16.70 -20.13
CA LYS A 375 45.11 15.49 -19.39
C LYS A 375 44.01 14.44 -19.53
N VAL A 376 44.34 13.31 -20.13
CA VAL A 376 43.43 12.17 -20.28
C VAL A 376 43.22 11.47 -18.94
N ARG A 377 41.97 11.41 -18.46
CA ARG A 377 41.56 10.71 -17.23
C ARG A 377 40.67 9.53 -17.58
N ALA A 378 41.27 8.47 -18.13
CA ALA A 378 40.54 7.27 -18.52
C ALA A 378 40.08 6.46 -17.29
N PRO A 379 38.91 5.80 -17.34
CA PRO A 379 38.49 4.88 -16.28
C PRO A 379 39.43 3.66 -16.24
N TYR A 380 39.96 3.35 -15.06
CA TYR A 380 40.81 2.16 -14.87
C TYR A 380 39.95 0.96 -14.47
N ILE A 381 39.81 0.00 -15.39
CA ILE A 381 39.12 -1.27 -15.15
C ILE A 381 40.17 -2.40 -15.20
N PRO A 382 40.42 -3.13 -14.10
CA PRO A 382 41.41 -4.20 -14.09
C PRO A 382 41.08 -5.33 -15.06
N GLU A 383 42.10 -5.91 -15.69
CA GLU A 383 41.92 -7.00 -16.68
C GLU A 383 41.18 -8.21 -16.12
N ALA A 384 41.40 -8.54 -14.84
CA ALA A 384 40.72 -9.66 -14.19
C ALA A 384 39.18 -9.49 -14.19
N VAL A 385 38.69 -8.25 -14.01
CA VAL A 385 37.26 -7.94 -14.04
C VAL A 385 36.72 -8.01 -15.47
N LEU A 386 37.48 -7.54 -16.45
CA LEU A 386 37.11 -7.62 -17.87
C LEU A 386 37.00 -9.08 -18.34
N LYS A 387 38.01 -9.93 -18.02
CA LYS A 387 37.99 -11.36 -18.33
C LYS A 387 36.78 -12.05 -17.70
N LYS A 388 36.46 -11.74 -16.42
CA LYS A 388 35.28 -12.27 -15.74
C LYS A 388 33.97 -11.86 -16.43
N ARG A 389 33.86 -10.60 -16.87
CA ARG A 389 32.68 -10.09 -17.59
C ARG A 389 32.48 -10.78 -18.94
N ILE A 390 33.56 -11.04 -19.67
CA ILE A 390 33.53 -11.77 -20.95
C ILE A 390 33.08 -13.21 -20.72
N LEU A 391 33.65 -13.90 -19.72
CA LEU A 391 33.26 -15.26 -19.36
C LEU A 391 31.76 -15.36 -18.96
N SER A 392 31.26 -14.44 -18.13
CA SER A 392 29.85 -14.39 -17.74
C SER A 392 28.91 -14.11 -18.91
N ALA A 393 29.34 -13.30 -19.87
CA ALA A 393 28.56 -13.02 -21.07
C ALA A 393 28.48 -14.23 -22.02
N SER A 394 29.55 -15.03 -22.10
CA SER A 394 29.58 -16.22 -22.96
C SER A 394 28.77 -17.41 -22.41
N ASN A 395 28.62 -17.51 -21.09
CA ASN A 395 27.93 -18.63 -20.44
C ASN A 395 27.18 -18.18 -19.17
N PRO A 396 25.90 -17.76 -19.30
CA PRO A 396 25.12 -17.22 -18.19
C PRO A 396 24.78 -18.23 -17.08
N ASN A 397 24.91 -19.54 -17.33
CA ASN A 397 24.62 -20.59 -16.34
C ASN A 397 25.83 -21.00 -15.47
N ILE A 398 27.04 -20.45 -15.71
CA ILE A 398 28.23 -20.79 -14.93
C ILE A 398 28.14 -20.32 -13.48
N GLU A 399 27.34 -19.27 -13.20
CA GLU A 399 27.16 -18.73 -11.84
C GLU A 399 26.58 -19.75 -10.84
N ARG A 400 26.05 -20.89 -11.30
CA ARG A 400 25.51 -21.96 -10.45
C ARG A 400 26.36 -23.25 -10.45
N SER A 401 27.55 -23.22 -11.04
CA SER A 401 28.41 -24.41 -11.19
C SER A 401 29.30 -24.68 -9.97
N ALA A 402 29.66 -25.94 -9.78
CA ALA A 402 30.37 -26.51 -8.62
C ALA A 402 31.81 -26.00 -8.37
N GLY A 403 32.29 -25.03 -9.17
CA GLY A 403 33.63 -24.43 -9.05
C GLY A 403 33.67 -23.05 -8.41
N MET A 404 32.54 -22.51 -7.95
CA MET A 404 32.50 -21.17 -7.34
C MET A 404 33.05 -21.18 -5.90
N ARG A 405 33.88 -20.19 -5.56
CA ARG A 405 34.36 -19.97 -4.19
C ARG A 405 33.14 -19.84 -3.26
N LYS A 406 33.10 -20.65 -2.21
CA LYS A 406 32.07 -20.54 -1.16
C LYS A 406 32.04 -19.12 -0.60
N LEU A 407 30.85 -18.54 -0.52
CA LEU A 407 30.66 -17.25 0.13
C LEU A 407 30.77 -17.42 1.65
N GLU A 408 31.25 -16.40 2.35
CA GLU A 408 31.40 -16.48 3.81
C GLU A 408 30.05 -16.75 4.51
N ARG A 409 28.93 -16.25 3.95
CA ARG A 409 27.58 -16.57 4.44
C ARG A 409 27.23 -18.06 4.32
N GLN A 410 27.73 -18.76 3.31
CA GLN A 410 27.52 -20.21 3.18
C GLN A 410 28.32 -20.97 4.23
N ILE A 411 29.55 -20.52 4.48
CA ILE A 411 30.44 -21.07 5.50
C ILE A 411 29.85 -20.85 6.91
N GLU A 412 29.28 -19.68 7.17
CA GLU A 412 28.53 -19.37 8.39
C GLU A 412 27.31 -20.28 8.57
N LEU A 413 26.52 -20.51 7.51
CA LEU A 413 25.36 -21.41 7.58
C LEU A 413 25.75 -22.88 7.79
N GLU A 414 26.92 -23.30 7.28
CA GLU A 414 27.46 -24.65 7.48
C GLU A 414 27.97 -24.85 8.92
N MET A 415 28.68 -23.87 9.47
CA MET A 415 29.29 -23.96 10.81
C MET A 415 28.36 -23.53 11.95
N GLN A 416 27.28 -22.81 11.65
CA GLN A 416 26.26 -22.37 12.62
C GLN A 416 26.89 -21.72 13.87
N ASP A 417 26.69 -22.32 15.05
CA ASP A 417 27.19 -21.81 16.32
C ASP A 417 28.71 -21.94 16.49
N GLU A 418 29.37 -22.78 15.69
CA GLU A 418 30.83 -22.94 15.68
C GLU A 418 31.53 -21.90 14.77
N TYR A 419 30.75 -21.09 14.05
CA TYR A 419 31.31 -20.09 13.16
C TYR A 419 31.95 -18.93 13.93
N ILE A 420 33.26 -18.73 13.71
CA ILE A 420 33.99 -17.54 14.15
C ILE A 420 34.56 -16.86 12.91
N LEU A 421 34.20 -15.58 12.71
CA LEU A 421 34.74 -14.78 11.61
C LEU A 421 36.23 -14.52 11.84
N ASP A 422 37.08 -15.21 11.08
CA ASP A 422 38.51 -14.98 11.07
C ASP A 422 38.90 -13.84 10.12
N LEU A 423 39.25 -12.68 10.68
CA LEU A 423 39.70 -11.51 9.93
C LEU A 423 41.09 -11.69 9.31
N LYS A 424 41.93 -12.55 9.90
CA LYS A 424 43.32 -12.76 9.44
C LYS A 424 43.37 -13.70 8.23
N LYS A 425 42.41 -14.61 8.06
CA LYS A 425 42.26 -15.61 6.97
C LYS A 425 42.59 -15.14 5.56
N HIS A 426 42.39 -13.86 5.22
CA HIS A 426 42.61 -13.31 3.87
C HIS A 426 43.71 -12.24 3.76
N TYR A 427 44.55 -12.07 4.79
CA TYR A 427 45.72 -11.19 4.69
C TYR A 427 46.75 -11.74 3.70
N LEU A 428 47.37 -10.80 2.97
CA LEU A 428 48.48 -11.05 2.04
C LEU A 428 49.76 -10.56 2.72
N LEU A 429 50.52 -11.48 3.31
CA LEU A 429 51.81 -11.21 3.93
C LEU A 429 52.94 -11.79 3.07
N LYS A 430 54.17 -11.37 3.34
CA LYS A 430 55.36 -11.91 2.66
C LYS A 430 55.54 -13.40 2.96
N ASN A 431 55.34 -13.79 4.22
CA ASN A 431 55.37 -15.17 4.68
C ASN A 431 53.96 -15.55 5.16
N GLU A 432 53.40 -16.66 4.69
CA GLU A 432 52.05 -17.10 5.07
C GLU A 432 51.98 -17.64 6.51
N GLU A 433 53.11 -18.11 7.05
CA GLU A 433 53.21 -18.67 8.41
C GLU A 433 52.94 -17.61 9.49
N GLU A 434 53.34 -16.36 9.25
CA GLU A 434 53.22 -15.23 10.19
C GLU A 434 51.79 -14.67 10.29
N LYS A 435 50.85 -15.23 9.53
CA LYS A 435 49.49 -14.71 9.39
C LYS A 435 48.68 -14.71 10.68
N TYR A 436 48.94 -15.67 11.56
CA TYR A 436 48.26 -15.80 12.84
C TYR A 436 49.06 -15.24 14.01
N ASP A 437 50.24 -14.68 13.77
CA ASP A 437 51.08 -14.12 14.82
C ASP A 437 50.35 -13.01 15.58
N ILE A 438 50.68 -12.92 16.86
CA ILE A 438 50.15 -11.91 17.77
C ILE A 438 51.11 -10.73 17.71
N ILE A 439 50.61 -9.60 17.21
CA ILE A 439 51.37 -8.35 17.20
C ILE A 439 51.36 -7.81 18.63
N PRO A 440 52.52 -7.68 19.30
CA PRO A 440 52.56 -7.06 20.62
C PRO A 440 52.25 -5.56 20.45
N GLU A 441 51.31 -5.06 21.23
CA GLU A 441 50.83 -3.67 21.10
C GLU A 441 51.55 -2.72 22.07
N ILE A 442 51.84 -3.18 23.29
CA ILE A 442 52.34 -2.35 24.39
C ILE A 442 53.57 -2.98 25.01
N TRP A 443 54.59 -2.16 25.26
CA TRP A 443 55.76 -2.53 26.04
C TRP A 443 56.13 -1.40 27.01
N GLU A 444 56.18 -1.72 28.31
CA GLU A 444 56.59 -0.80 29.38
C GLU A 444 55.96 0.62 29.31
N GLY A 445 54.65 0.69 29.07
CA GLY A 445 53.90 1.95 29.02
C GLY A 445 53.95 2.69 27.68
N HIS A 446 54.62 2.14 26.67
CA HIS A 446 54.73 2.70 25.32
C HIS A 446 54.07 1.79 24.29
N ASN A 447 53.52 2.35 23.21
CA ASN A 447 52.96 1.54 22.12
C ASN A 447 54.09 1.13 21.17
N ILE A 448 54.12 -0.14 20.78
CA ILE A 448 55.14 -0.67 19.86
C ILE A 448 54.93 -0.11 18.45
N ALA A 449 53.69 0.17 18.06
CA ALA A 449 53.34 0.77 16.77
C ALA A 449 54.04 2.11 16.52
N ASP A 450 54.34 2.87 17.58
CA ASP A 450 55.01 4.17 17.50
C ASP A 450 56.49 4.03 17.05
N PHE A 451 57.06 2.83 17.16
CA PHE A 451 58.46 2.52 16.83
C PHE A 451 58.62 1.68 15.55
N VAL A 452 57.54 1.41 14.81
CA VAL A 452 57.59 0.61 13.58
C VAL A 452 58.10 1.48 12.41
N ALA A 453 59.37 1.32 12.07
CA ALA A 453 60.01 1.99 10.94
C ALA A 453 60.91 1.02 10.14
N SER A 454 61.03 1.23 8.82
CA SER A 454 61.86 0.37 7.96
C SER A 454 63.37 0.50 8.23
N ASN A 455 63.80 1.64 8.77
CA ASN A 455 65.18 2.04 9.01
C ASN A 455 65.58 2.01 10.50
N ILE A 456 64.77 1.41 11.37
CA ILE A 456 64.96 1.47 12.84
C ILE A 456 66.34 0.98 13.32
N LYS A 457 66.96 0.03 12.61
CA LYS A 457 68.29 -0.50 12.95
C LYS A 457 69.40 0.53 12.74
N GLU A 458 69.30 1.30 11.65
CA GLU A 458 70.28 2.34 11.33
C GLU A 458 70.19 3.50 12.32
N GLU A 459 68.97 3.90 12.68
CA GLU A 459 68.72 4.91 13.72
C GLU A 459 69.27 4.45 15.08
N LEU A 460 69.05 3.18 15.43
CA LEU A 460 69.59 2.60 16.66
C LEU A 460 71.12 2.56 16.67
N GLU A 461 71.76 2.22 15.55
CA GLU A 461 73.23 2.24 15.43
C GLU A 461 73.80 3.65 15.55
N ALA A 462 73.13 4.66 14.96
CA ALA A 462 73.53 6.06 15.09
C ALA A 462 73.42 6.56 16.55
N ILE A 463 72.32 6.24 17.22
CA ILE A 463 72.13 6.60 18.65
C ILE A 463 73.16 5.91 19.52
N LYS A 464 73.47 4.62 19.27
CA LYS A 464 74.53 3.91 19.99
C LYS A 464 75.91 4.54 19.77
N ALA A 465 76.23 4.93 18.54
CA ALA A 465 77.49 5.61 18.24
C ALA A 465 77.59 6.97 18.93
N GLU A 466 76.48 7.71 19.03
CA GLU A 466 76.41 8.96 19.77
C GLU A 466 76.60 8.74 21.28
N GLU A 467 75.92 7.75 21.86
CA GLU A 467 76.08 7.38 23.27
C GLU A 467 77.51 6.90 23.58
N ASP A 468 78.12 6.08 22.72
CA ASP A 468 79.52 5.66 22.86
C ASP A 468 80.49 6.84 22.80
N ALA A 469 80.21 7.84 21.96
CA ALA A 469 81.00 9.06 21.89
C ALA A 469 80.84 9.90 23.16
N ARG A 470 79.63 9.99 23.73
CA ARG A 470 79.38 10.66 25.02
C ARG A 470 80.13 9.97 26.15
N VAL A 471 80.06 8.65 26.27
CA VAL A 471 80.77 7.88 27.31
C VAL A 471 82.29 8.08 27.22
N LYS A 472 82.86 8.15 26.01
CA LYS A 472 84.29 8.44 25.82
C LYS A 472 84.68 9.86 26.20
N ALA A 473 83.74 10.81 26.14
CA ALA A 473 83.99 12.21 26.50
C ALA A 473 84.00 12.44 28.02
N GLY A 474 83.52 11.47 28.82
CA GLY A 474 83.35 11.57 30.28
C GLY A 474 81.96 12.03 30.66
#